data_AF-A0A350AFD0-F1
#
_entry.id   AF-A0A350AFD0-F1
#
_cell.length_a   1.000
_cell.length_b   1.000
_cell.length_c   1.000
_cell.angle_alpha   90.00
_cell.angle_beta   90.00
_cell.angle_gamma   90.00
#
_symmetry.space_group_name_H-M   'P 1'
#
loop_
_entity.id
_entity.type
_entity.pdbx_description
1 polymer ?
#
loop_
_entity_poly.entity_id
_entity_poly.type
_entity_poly.pdbx_seq_one_letter_code
_entity_poly.pdbx_strand_id
1 'polypeptide(L)'
;MTMNAYVNSLAGGKAVRSSARIEAFIRATDFDRPTLVLDTELVAQQFRALKAGLGRADIHYAVKANPERAVIETLVAEGSHFDAASRGEIELCLGLGARPETISF
;
A
#
# COMPACT_ATOMS: atom_id res chain seq x y z
N MET A 1 -16.49 -19.69 -17.54
CA MET A 1 -16.22 -20.12 -16.14
C MET A 1 -16.06 -18.85 -15.33
N THR A 2 -17.11 -18.41 -14.66
CA THR A 2 -17.17 -17.09 -14.00
C THR A 2 -16.65 -17.26 -12.58
N MET A 3 -15.53 -16.60 -12.25
CA MET A 3 -14.92 -16.66 -10.93
C MET A 3 -15.40 -15.45 -10.11
N ASN A 4 -16.26 -15.68 -9.11
CA ASN A 4 -16.71 -14.64 -8.18
C ASN A 4 -15.71 -14.54 -7.03
N ALA A 5 -15.08 -13.38 -6.85
CA ALA A 5 -14.30 -13.05 -5.66
C ALA A 5 -15.23 -12.47 -4.59
N TYR A 6 -15.25 -13.07 -3.40
CA TYR A 6 -15.95 -12.52 -2.24
C TYR A 6 -14.98 -11.65 -1.42
N VAL A 7 -15.41 -10.44 -1.08
CA VAL A 7 -14.69 -9.54 -0.17
C VAL A 7 -15.30 -9.66 1.21
N ASN A 8 -14.53 -10.11 2.19
CA ASN A 8 -14.98 -10.17 3.58
C ASN A 8 -14.64 -8.85 4.31
N SER A 9 -15.60 -8.31 5.06
CA SER A 9 -15.47 -7.06 5.80
C SER A 9 -14.62 -7.24 7.06
N LEU A 10 -13.54 -6.48 7.23
CA LEU A 10 -12.83 -6.35 8.50
C LEU A 10 -13.66 -5.54 9.51
N ALA A 11 -13.70 -5.99 10.76
CA ALA A 11 -14.44 -5.35 11.84
C ALA A 11 -13.65 -4.14 12.40
N GLY A 12 -14.01 -2.92 11.96
CA GLY A 12 -13.47 -1.68 12.50
C GLY A 12 -13.58 -0.52 11.51
N GLY A 13 -14.63 0.31 11.63
CA GLY A 13 -14.92 1.40 10.70
C GLY A 13 -15.58 0.91 9.41
N LYS A 14 -16.17 1.82 8.61
CA LYS A 14 -16.70 1.47 7.27
C LYS A 14 -15.59 0.72 6.51
N ALA A 15 -15.73 -0.60 6.40
CA ALA A 15 -14.82 -1.45 5.68
C ALA A 15 -14.44 -0.77 4.37
N VAL A 16 -13.13 -0.64 4.14
CA VAL A 16 -12.47 -0.18 2.91
C VAL A 16 -13.41 -0.40 1.73
N ARG A 17 -14.21 0.61 1.42
CA ARG A 17 -15.12 0.53 0.28
C ARG A 17 -14.20 0.54 -0.91
N SER A 18 -14.43 -0.37 -1.85
CA SER A 18 -13.71 -0.35 -3.11
C SER A 18 -13.73 1.08 -3.65
N SER A 19 -12.55 1.58 -4.00
CA SER A 19 -12.45 2.90 -4.58
C SER A 19 -13.27 2.86 -5.86
N ALA A 20 -14.40 3.57 -5.90
CA ALA A 20 -15.26 3.63 -7.08
C ALA A 20 -14.45 4.01 -8.33
N ARG A 21 -13.35 4.74 -8.13
CA ARG A 21 -12.37 5.11 -9.16
C ARG A 21 -11.61 3.90 -9.73
N ILE A 22 -10.99 3.06 -8.89
CA ILE A 22 -10.21 1.92 -9.41
C ILE A 22 -11.12 0.91 -10.11
N GLU A 23 -12.32 0.67 -9.59
CA GLU A 23 -13.29 -0.20 -10.24
C GLU A 23 -13.78 0.39 -11.57
N ALA A 24 -14.07 1.69 -11.62
CA ALA A 24 -14.46 2.36 -12.87
C ALA A 24 -13.34 2.28 -13.91
N PHE A 25 -12.09 2.49 -13.50
CA PHE A 25 -10.93 2.36 -14.39
C PHE A 25 -10.81 0.94 -14.94
N ILE A 26 -10.90 -0.08 -14.08
CA ILE A 26 -10.82 -1.49 -14.49
C ILE A 26 -11.96 -1.85 -15.45
N ARG A 27 -13.18 -1.36 -15.22
CA ARG A 27 -14.33 -1.63 -16.11
C ARG A 27 -14.24 -0.92 -17.46
N ALA A 28 -13.58 0.23 -17.51
CA ALA A 28 -13.43 1.04 -18.72
C ALA A 28 -12.16 0.70 -19.52
N THR A 29 -11.32 -0.22 -19.03
CA THR A 29 -10.03 -0.54 -19.63
C THR A 29 -9.98 -2.02 -20.02
N ASP A 30 -9.70 -2.27 -21.30
CA ASP A 30 -9.36 -3.61 -21.75
C ASP A 30 -7.86 -3.88 -21.53
N PHE A 31 -7.53 -5.03 -20.97
CA PHE A 31 -6.15 -5.45 -20.73
C PHE A 31 -5.80 -6.62 -21.66
N ASP A 32 -4.66 -6.52 -22.32
CA ASP A 32 -4.11 -7.55 -23.21
C ASP A 32 -3.49 -8.74 -22.46
N ARG A 33 -3.22 -8.57 -21.16
CA ARG A 33 -2.57 -9.56 -20.29
C ARG A 33 -2.99 -9.37 -18.82
N PRO A 34 -2.72 -10.34 -17.93
CA PRO A 34 -2.91 -10.17 -16.50
C PRO A 34 -2.22 -8.89 -16.01
N THR A 35 -2.99 -7.98 -15.42
CA THR A 35 -2.54 -6.63 -15.07
C THR A 35 -2.87 -6.34 -13.61
N LEU A 36 -1.87 -5.88 -12.86
CA LEU A 36 -2.06 -5.31 -11.53
C LEU A 36 -2.38 -3.83 -11.68
N VAL A 37 -3.51 -3.40 -11.13
CA VAL A 37 -3.89 -1.99 -11.04
C VAL A 37 -3.83 -1.58 -9.56
N LEU A 38 -3.17 -0.47 -9.28
CA LEU A 38 -3.00 0.08 -7.94
C LEU A 38 -3.56 1.49 -7.86
N ASP A 39 -4.30 1.76 -6.78
CA ASP A 39 -4.74 3.11 -6.42
C ASP A 39 -3.83 3.60 -5.28
N THR A 40 -2.75 4.29 -5.64
CA THR A 40 -1.78 4.82 -4.67
C THR A 40 -2.38 5.91 -3.78
N GLU A 41 -3.39 6.64 -4.27
CA GLU A 41 -4.10 7.60 -3.45
C GLU A 41 -4.86 6.90 -2.31
N LEU A 42 -5.43 5.72 -2.56
CA LEU A 42 -6.03 4.91 -1.51
C LEU A 42 -4.98 4.45 -0.48
N VAL A 43 -3.77 4.08 -0.91
CA VAL A 43 -2.67 3.75 0.02
C VAL A 43 -2.36 4.94 0.94
N ALA A 44 -2.21 6.14 0.38
CA ALA A 44 -1.97 7.35 1.16
C ALA A 44 -3.12 7.65 2.14
N GLN A 45 -4.37 7.55 1.69
CA GLN A 45 -5.55 7.76 2.53
C GLN A 45 -5.61 6.79 3.71
N GLN A 46 -5.35 5.50 3.45
CA GLN A 46 -5.33 4.48 4.51
C GLN A 46 -4.19 4.70 5.50
N PHE A 47 -3.01 5.09 5.01
CA PHE A 47 -1.88 5.45 5.88
C PHE A 47 -2.24 6.62 6.79
N ARG A 48 -2.75 7.72 6.23
CA ARG A 48 -3.16 8.92 7.01
C ARG A 48 -4.25 8.59 8.02
N ALA A 49 -5.26 7.80 7.63
CA ALA A 49 -6.34 7.38 8.51
C ALA A 49 -5.82 6.53 9.69
N LEU A 50 -4.90 5.59 9.41
CA LEU A 50 -4.26 4.79 10.45
C LEU A 50 -3.40 5.68 11.37
N LYS A 51 -2.55 6.54 10.81
CA LYS A 51 -1.67 7.44 11.58
C LYS A 51 -2.47 8.36 12.51
N ALA A 52 -3.61 8.88 12.05
CA ALA A 52 -4.50 9.72 12.86
C ALA A 52 -5.02 9.02 14.13
N GLY A 53 -5.18 7.69 14.10
CA GLY A 53 -5.63 6.88 15.24
C GLY A 53 -4.52 6.43 16.19
N LEU A 54 -3.24 6.56 15.81
CA LEU A 54 -2.10 6.00 16.53
C LEU A 54 -1.39 7.00 17.46
N GLY A 55 -1.79 8.27 17.45
CA GLY A 55 -1.20 9.32 18.27
C GLY A 55 0.28 9.52 17.95
N ARG A 56 1.15 9.12 18.87
CA ARG A 56 2.62 9.28 18.77
C ARG A 56 3.36 8.05 18.24
N ALA A 57 2.67 6.95 17.96
CA ALA A 57 3.33 5.77 17.40
C ALA A 57 3.64 5.96 15.91
N ASP A 58 4.77 5.42 15.48
CA ASP A 58 5.19 5.39 14.08
C ASP A 58 4.76 4.10 13.39
N ILE A 59 4.47 4.20 12.09
CA ILE A 59 4.03 3.07 11.27
C ILE A 59 5.26 2.57 10.51
N HIS A 60 5.64 1.33 10.78
CA HIS A 60 6.63 0.60 10.00
C HIS A 60 5.89 -0.33 9.03
N TYR A 61 5.90 0.03 7.75
CA TYR A 61 5.31 -0.79 6.71
C TYR A 61 6.18 -2.02 6.45
N ALA A 62 5.62 -3.21 6.62
CA ALA A 62 6.30 -4.47 6.30
C ALA A 62 6.48 -4.59 4.78
N VAL A 63 7.69 -4.37 4.27
CA VAL A 63 7.99 -4.29 2.83
C VAL A 63 7.61 -5.59 2.11
N LYS A 64 7.78 -6.73 2.79
CA LYS A 64 7.42 -8.06 2.28
C LYS A 64 5.94 -8.20 1.90
N ALA A 65 5.04 -7.40 2.49
CA ALA A 65 3.61 -7.48 2.20
C ALA A 65 3.30 -7.11 0.74
N ASN A 66 3.95 -6.07 0.22
CA ASN A 66 3.93 -5.71 -1.19
C ASN A 66 5.12 -4.77 -1.50
N PRO A 67 6.20 -5.26 -2.13
CA PRO A 67 7.38 -4.46 -2.45
C PRO A 67 7.22 -3.65 -3.74
N GLU A 68 6.00 -3.47 -4.26
CA GLU A 68 5.76 -2.69 -5.46
C GLU A 68 6.23 -1.23 -5.27
N ARG A 69 7.01 -0.71 -6.23
CA ARG A 69 7.74 0.56 -6.08
C ARG A 69 6.79 1.73 -5.82
N ALA A 70 5.66 1.76 -6.54
CA ALA A 70 4.68 2.83 -6.40
C ALA A 70 4.05 2.88 -4.99
N VAL A 71 3.91 1.73 -4.31
CA VAL A 71 3.42 1.67 -2.92
C VAL A 71 4.47 2.25 -1.97
N ILE A 72 5.73 1.83 -2.12
CA ILE A 72 6.84 2.29 -1.28
C ILE A 72 7.08 3.79 -1.48
N GLU A 73 7.13 4.28 -2.72
CA GLU A 73 7.27 5.71 -3.04
C GLU A 73 6.16 6.56 -2.40
N THR A 74 4.91 6.08 -2.47
CA THR A 74 3.77 6.75 -1.81
C THR A 74 3.98 6.81 -0.30
N LEU A 75 4.36 5.70 0.33
CA LEU A 75 4.58 5.64 1.77
C LEU A 75 5.80 6.45 2.23
N VAL A 76 6.85 6.54 1.41
CA VAL A 76 7.99 7.45 1.64
C VAL A 76 7.50 8.89 1.65
N ALA A 77 6.69 9.28 0.66
CA ALA A 77 6.14 10.64 0.57
C ALA A 77 5.21 10.99 1.75
N GLU A 78 4.47 10.01 2.28
CA GLU A 78 3.64 10.17 3.49
C GLU A 78 4.44 10.17 4.81
N GLY A 79 5.75 9.88 4.77
CA GLY A 79 6.61 9.83 5.95
C GLY A 79 6.51 8.52 6.75
N SER A 80 6.10 7.43 6.11
CA SER A 80 6.14 6.09 6.71
C SER A 80 7.56 5.67 7.07
N HIS A 81 7.66 4.78 8.05
CA HIS A 81 8.86 3.98 8.31
C HIS A 81 8.68 2.61 7.64
N PHE A 82 9.74 1.81 7.60
CA PHE A 82 9.75 0.51 6.92
C PHE A 82 10.31 -0.58 7.82
N ASP A 83 9.70 -1.76 7.74
CA ASP A 83 10.19 -3.00 8.32
C ASP A 83 10.64 -3.90 7.16
N ALA A 84 11.96 -4.10 7.05
CA ALA A 84 12.59 -4.86 5.99
C ALA A 84 13.10 -6.20 6.54
N ALA A 85 12.92 -7.26 5.77
CA ALA A 85 13.31 -8.63 6.12
C ALA A 85 14.43 -9.18 5.22
N SER A 86 14.91 -8.39 4.24
CA SER A 86 16.08 -8.76 3.44
C SER A 86 16.93 -7.55 3.04
N ARG A 87 18.19 -7.81 2.65
CA ARG A 87 19.06 -6.79 2.04
C ARG A 87 18.41 -6.13 0.82
N GLY A 88 17.71 -6.91 -0.02
CA GLY A 88 17.03 -6.38 -1.20
C GLY A 88 15.89 -5.42 -0.86
N GLU A 89 15.18 -5.67 0.24
CA GLU A 89 14.11 -4.76 0.72
C GLU A 89 14.68 -3.47 1.31
N ILE A 90 15.82 -3.54 2.02
CA ILE A 90 16.57 -2.36 2.47
C ILE A 90 17.01 -1.52 1.26
N GLU A 91 17.67 -2.15 0.28
CA GLU A 91 18.14 -1.50 -0.94
C GLU A 91 17.00 -0.84 -1.72
N LEU A 92 15.85 -1.51 -1.81
CA LEU A 92 14.64 -0.97 -2.41
C LEU A 92 14.19 0.32 -1.71
N CYS A 93 14.05 0.31 -0.39
CA CYS A 93 13.58 1.48 0.36
C CYS A 93 14.55 2.65 0.25
N LEU A 94 15.86 2.39 0.42
CA LEU A 94 16.90 3.41 0.28
C LEU A 94 16.94 4.00 -1.13
N GLY A 95 16.84 3.15 -2.15
CA GLY A 95 16.82 3.57 -3.55
C GLY A 95 15.59 4.39 -3.94
N LEU A 96 14.53 4.35 -3.11
CA LEU A 96 13.30 5.14 -3.27
C LEU A 96 13.24 6.36 -2.35
N GLY A 97 14.31 6.66 -1.62
CA GLY A 97 14.43 7.88 -0.80
C GLY A 97 13.98 7.72 0.65
N ALA A 98 13.73 6.50 1.14
CA ALA A 98 13.59 6.27 2.57
C ALA A 98 14.89 6.62 3.30
N ARG A 99 14.79 7.25 4.47
CA ARG A 99 15.97 7.59 5.27
C ARG A 99 16.43 6.34 6.05
N PRO A 100 17.74 6.04 6.14
CA PRO A 100 18.22 4.83 6.81
C PRO A 100 17.70 4.65 8.24
N GLU A 101 17.57 5.73 9.01
CA GLU A 101 17.08 5.70 10.39
C GLU A 101 15.59 5.34 10.53
N THR A 102 14.85 5.31 9.41
CA THR A 102 13.43 4.93 9.37
C THR A 102 13.22 3.49 8.89
N ILE A 103 14.30 2.71 8.69
CA ILE A 103 14.25 1.31 8.27
C ILE A 103 14.67 0.42 9.44
N SER A 104 13.78 -0.49 9.84
CA SER A 104 14.05 -1.58 10.79
C SER A 104 14.40 -2.85 10.03
N PHE A 105 15.33 -3.66 10.56
CA PHE A 105 15.75 -4.94 10.00
C PHE A 105 16.05 -5.95 11.12
#